data_AF-A0A3N5HTQ3-F1
#
_entry.id   AF-A0A3N5HTQ3-F1
#
_cell.length_a   1.000
_cell.length_b   1.000
_cell.length_c   1.000
_cell.angle_alpha   90.00
_cell.angle_beta   90.00
_cell.angle_gamma   90.00
#
_symmetry.space_group_name_H-M   'P 1'
#
loop_
_entity.id
_entity.type
_entity.pdbx_description
1 polymer ?
#
loop_
_entity_poly.entity_id
_entity_poly.type
_entity_poly.pdbx_seq_one_letter_code
_entity_poly.pdbx_strand_id
1 'polypeptide(L)'
;MNTNPIDTKGNGPVTTTPVSIPGSAAFQAQYAGRDIAAGLIAGSMAIPLSVGIAMMSEFPIKVGLATVAFACLIGWINAWFKPGNYIGCPGIAAGLAPVLAVGVASFGLENMAFAVFLTAIFQAVIWKFNWQRYLLVAVPVYLVEGLLAGVGLKIALKFLAFTYELPAGMESTDSFLNGARIQMILISMGGYGLFVYLFLKFKNTQPAVPYFVIIAGGTILAQFMSVPMLSMEDTDLKFAWPIPHFDSALTAVYMVGFAVMLALIDVIEQVMSNAAIEKIDPLKRKCNSNNSLFAIWIANMGSSFFGGMTNLDGLAKSTTNRLAGAYTKFSVL
;
A
#
# COMPACT_ATOMS: atom_id res chain seq x y z
N MET A 1 -19.07 -47.30 42.68
CA MET A 1 -18.80 -46.53 41.44
C MET A 1 -17.44 -45.85 41.60
N ASN A 2 -16.48 -46.36 40.83
CA ASN A 2 -15.07 -45.99 40.63
C ASN A 2 -14.38 -44.98 41.57
N THR A 3 -13.57 -45.54 42.47
CA THR A 3 -12.30 -44.98 42.95
C THR A 3 -11.20 -45.31 41.94
N ASN A 4 -10.61 -44.29 41.30
CA ASN A 4 -9.35 -44.45 40.55
C ASN A 4 -8.25 -43.56 41.17
N PRO A 5 -6.98 -44.00 41.13
CA PRO A 5 -5.93 -43.50 42.00
C PRO A 5 -5.24 -42.26 41.44
N ILE A 6 -4.59 -41.54 42.35
CA ILE A 6 -3.71 -40.39 42.11
C ILE A 6 -2.59 -40.80 41.13
N ASP A 7 -2.60 -40.22 39.92
CA ASP A 7 -1.48 -40.32 38.98
C ASP A 7 -0.38 -39.33 39.41
N THR A 8 0.61 -39.84 40.11
CA THR A 8 1.87 -39.16 40.46
C THR A 8 2.90 -39.46 39.38
N LYS A 9 2.79 -38.83 38.22
CA LYS A 9 3.87 -38.85 37.21
C LYS A 9 4.08 -37.50 36.55
N GLY A 10 5.27 -36.94 36.78
CA GLY A 10 5.91 -36.06 35.82
C GLY A 10 5.96 -34.57 36.17
N ASN A 11 6.54 -34.21 37.32
CA ASN A 11 7.24 -32.92 37.42
C ASN A 11 8.51 -32.98 36.56
N GLY A 12 8.35 -32.91 35.24
CA GLY A 12 9.43 -32.45 34.37
C GLY A 12 9.57 -30.93 34.55
N PRO A 13 10.78 -30.36 34.50
CA PRO A 13 10.91 -28.92 34.48
C PRO A 13 10.12 -28.42 33.27
N VAL A 14 9.08 -27.62 33.52
CA VAL A 14 8.47 -26.80 32.48
C VAL A 14 9.60 -25.91 32.00
N THR A 15 10.24 -26.30 30.90
CA THR A 15 11.15 -25.43 30.14
C THR A 15 10.29 -24.29 29.66
N THR A 16 10.17 -23.27 30.51
CA THR A 16 9.81 -21.93 30.10
C THR A 16 10.90 -21.54 29.13
N THR A 17 10.63 -21.74 27.83
CA THR A 17 11.45 -21.12 26.80
C THR A 17 11.54 -19.65 27.21
N PRO A 18 12.76 -19.11 27.40
CA PRO A 18 12.88 -17.73 27.82
C PRO A 18 12.11 -16.91 26.79
N VAL A 19 11.13 -16.13 27.26
CA VAL A 19 10.43 -15.17 26.42
C VAL A 19 11.52 -14.28 25.87
N SER A 20 11.90 -14.52 24.62
CA SER A 20 12.96 -13.76 23.97
C SER A 20 12.51 -12.31 24.01
N ILE A 21 13.26 -11.46 24.70
CA ILE A 21 13.08 -10.02 24.65
C ILE A 21 12.94 -9.68 23.17
N PRO A 22 11.81 -9.09 22.72
CA PRO A 22 11.65 -8.79 21.31
C PRO A 22 12.79 -7.87 20.92
N GLY A 23 13.72 -8.39 20.10
CA GLY A 23 14.79 -7.59 19.54
C GLY A 23 14.21 -6.40 18.76
N SER A 24 15.06 -5.44 18.39
CA SER A 24 14.62 -4.24 17.68
C SER A 24 13.69 -4.57 16.53
N ALA A 25 12.57 -3.85 16.43
CA ALA A 25 11.63 -4.00 15.33
C ALA A 25 12.21 -3.50 14.00
N ALA A 26 13.18 -2.59 14.08
CA ALA A 26 13.81 -1.98 12.92
C ALA A 26 14.87 -2.87 12.28
N PHE A 27 15.69 -3.57 13.09
CA PHE A 27 16.79 -4.37 12.57
C PHE A 27 17.23 -5.44 13.58
N GLN A 28 17.49 -6.65 13.08
CA GLN A 28 18.14 -7.71 13.85
C GLN A 28 19.12 -8.45 12.94
N ALA A 29 20.39 -8.53 13.35
CA ALA A 29 21.46 -9.10 12.53
C ALA A 29 21.17 -10.54 12.07
N GLN A 30 20.51 -11.33 12.91
CA GLN A 30 20.09 -12.71 12.61
C GLN A 30 19.12 -12.83 11.42
N TYR A 31 18.38 -11.77 11.11
CA TYR A 31 17.40 -11.74 10.03
C TYR A 31 17.81 -10.88 8.83
N ALA A 32 18.96 -10.19 8.90
CA ALA A 32 19.38 -9.22 7.88
C ALA A 32 19.35 -9.79 6.44
N GLY A 33 19.90 -10.98 6.21
CA GLY A 33 19.88 -11.60 4.89
C GLY A 33 18.48 -11.95 4.39
N ARG A 34 17.59 -12.38 5.30
CA ARG A 34 16.18 -12.67 4.96
C ARG A 34 15.39 -11.40 4.68
N ASP A 35 15.62 -10.36 5.48
CA ASP A 35 14.96 -9.06 5.32
C ASP A 35 15.40 -8.37 4.02
N ILE A 36 16.68 -8.43 3.64
CA ILE A 36 17.17 -7.91 2.33
C ILE A 36 16.50 -8.64 1.17
N ALA A 37 16.47 -9.98 1.22
CA ALA A 37 15.80 -10.76 0.19
C ALA A 37 14.30 -10.44 0.12
N ALA A 38 13.66 -10.30 1.28
CA ALA A 38 12.25 -9.94 1.35
C ALA A 38 11.98 -8.54 0.78
N GLY A 39 12.83 -7.56 1.07
CA GLY A 39 12.71 -6.20 0.54
C GLY A 39 12.88 -6.10 -0.96
N LEU A 40 13.84 -6.83 -1.55
CA LEU A 40 13.99 -6.90 -3.01
C LEU A 40 12.75 -7.48 -3.69
N ILE A 41 12.14 -8.49 -3.09
CA ILE A 41 10.93 -9.15 -3.61
C ILE A 41 9.69 -8.27 -3.41
N ALA A 42 9.53 -7.67 -2.23
CA ALA A 42 8.43 -6.78 -1.94
C ALA A 42 8.50 -5.50 -2.80
N GLY A 43 9.71 -4.96 -3.01
CA GLY A 43 9.97 -3.80 -3.86
C GLY A 43 9.61 -4.06 -5.33
N SER A 44 10.01 -5.21 -5.89
CA SER A 44 9.66 -5.56 -7.28
C SER A 44 8.16 -5.73 -7.51
N MET A 45 7.42 -6.19 -6.49
CA MET A 45 5.95 -6.21 -6.49
C MET A 45 5.34 -4.82 -6.25
N ALA A 46 5.97 -4.00 -5.41
CA ALA A 46 5.45 -2.69 -5.04
C ALA A 46 5.47 -1.71 -6.22
N ILE A 47 6.44 -1.79 -7.14
CA ILE A 47 6.52 -0.91 -8.31
C ILE A 47 5.26 -1.00 -9.18
N PRO A 48 4.90 -2.15 -9.80
CA PRO A 48 3.74 -2.23 -10.69
C PRO A 48 2.42 -1.91 -9.95
N LEU A 49 2.29 -2.33 -8.69
CA LEU A 49 1.11 -2.02 -7.89
C LEU A 49 0.97 -0.52 -7.65
N SER A 50 2.07 0.18 -7.34
CA SER A 50 2.03 1.63 -7.06
C SER A 50 1.83 2.43 -8.34
N VAL A 51 2.38 1.98 -9.47
CA VAL A 51 2.13 2.57 -10.81
C VAL A 51 0.64 2.54 -11.12
N GLY A 52 -0.01 1.37 -11.00
CA GLY A 52 -1.43 1.24 -11.29
C GLY A 52 -2.32 2.06 -10.34
N ILE A 53 -1.97 2.15 -9.06
CA ILE A 53 -2.71 2.97 -8.09
C ILE A 53 -2.55 4.47 -8.39
N ALA A 54 -1.34 4.93 -8.75
CA ALA A 54 -1.11 6.33 -9.11
C ALA A 54 -1.95 6.74 -10.33
N MET A 55 -1.97 5.89 -11.37
CA MET A 55 -2.79 6.11 -12.56
C MET A 55 -4.29 6.17 -12.25
N MET A 56 -4.81 5.22 -11.46
CA MET A 56 -6.22 5.25 -11.04
C MET A 56 -6.61 6.49 -10.22
N SER A 57 -5.63 7.11 -9.58
CA SER A 57 -5.81 8.29 -8.74
C SER A 57 -5.60 9.59 -9.50
N GLU A 58 -5.26 9.54 -10.79
CA GLU A 58 -4.88 10.71 -11.62
C GLU A 58 -3.65 11.46 -11.08
N PHE A 59 -2.68 10.73 -10.53
CA PHE A 59 -1.40 11.28 -10.07
C PHE A 59 -0.23 10.87 -10.96
N PRO A 60 0.82 11.70 -11.07
CA PRO A 60 2.05 11.32 -11.73
C PRO A 60 2.68 10.08 -11.08
N ILE A 61 3.08 9.11 -11.91
CA ILE A 61 3.65 7.83 -11.45
C ILE A 61 4.93 8.06 -10.63
N LYS A 62 5.80 8.99 -11.04
CA LYS A 62 7.04 9.31 -10.32
C LYS A 62 6.77 9.78 -8.89
N VAL A 63 5.75 10.62 -8.71
CA VAL A 63 5.31 11.13 -7.40
C VAL A 63 4.75 10.01 -6.53
N GLY A 64 3.95 9.11 -7.11
CA GLY A 64 3.44 7.92 -6.43
C GLY A 64 4.57 7.00 -5.94
N LEU A 65 5.56 6.71 -6.79
CA LEU A 65 6.72 5.88 -6.43
C LEU A 65 7.59 6.55 -5.35
N ALA A 66 7.85 7.85 -5.47
CA ALA A 66 8.57 8.62 -4.46
C ALA A 66 7.84 8.62 -3.11
N THR A 67 6.51 8.72 -3.11
CA THR A 67 5.67 8.62 -1.91
C THR A 67 5.89 7.29 -1.20
N VAL A 68 5.91 6.17 -1.94
CA VAL A 68 6.13 4.84 -1.37
C VAL A 68 7.54 4.70 -0.79
N ALA A 69 8.56 5.10 -1.54
CA ALA A 69 9.95 5.03 -1.08
C ALA A 69 10.16 5.87 0.20
N PHE A 70 9.61 7.07 0.23
CA PHE A 70 9.66 7.94 1.40
C PHE A 70 8.91 7.33 2.60
N ALA A 71 7.70 6.80 2.38
CA ALA A 71 6.92 6.16 3.43
C ALA A 71 7.62 4.92 4.02
N CYS A 72 8.28 4.13 3.18
CA CYS A 72 9.11 3.00 3.60
C CYS A 72 10.27 3.46 4.51
N LEU A 73 11.00 4.51 4.11
CA LEU A 73 12.07 5.09 4.90
C LEU A 73 11.57 5.59 6.26
N ILE A 74 10.47 6.34 6.29
CA ILE A 74 9.85 6.84 7.53
C ILE A 74 9.36 5.68 8.41
N GLY A 75 8.78 4.64 7.81
CA GLY A 75 8.37 3.43 8.50
C GLY A 75 9.53 2.70 9.18
N TRP A 76 10.68 2.59 8.49
CA TRP A 76 11.89 1.99 9.04
C TRP A 76 12.52 2.83 10.16
N ILE A 77 12.64 4.15 9.96
CA ILE A 77 13.17 5.08 10.99
C ILE A 77 12.31 5.00 12.26
N ASN A 78 10.98 5.03 12.12
CA ASN A 78 10.08 4.98 13.27
C ASN A 78 10.11 3.64 14.01
N ALA A 79 10.45 2.55 13.32
CA ALA A 79 10.58 1.24 13.95
C ALA A 79 11.69 1.18 15.02
N TRP A 80 12.65 2.09 15.00
CA TRP A 80 13.71 2.19 16.02
C TRP A 80 13.19 2.74 17.36
N PHE A 81 12.19 3.63 17.34
CA PHE A 81 11.75 4.38 18.52
C PHE A 81 10.33 4.04 18.96
N LYS A 82 9.41 3.91 18.01
CA LYS A 82 7.97 3.66 18.23
C LYS A 82 7.47 2.66 17.20
N PRO A 83 7.81 1.37 17.34
CA PRO A 83 7.34 0.37 16.42
C PRO A 83 5.82 0.24 16.48
N GLY A 84 5.18 0.33 15.31
CA GLY A 84 3.77 0.06 15.12
C GLY A 84 3.52 -1.40 14.76
N ASN A 85 4.24 -1.89 13.76
CA ASN A 85 4.33 -3.30 13.38
C ASN A 85 5.75 -3.60 12.88
N TYR A 86 6.01 -4.88 12.57
CA TYR A 86 7.36 -5.38 12.33
C TYR A 86 7.66 -5.77 10.89
N ILE A 87 6.63 -5.96 10.07
CA ILE A 87 6.78 -6.46 8.68
C ILE A 87 5.87 -5.70 7.70
N GLY A 88 5.08 -4.74 8.19
CA GLY A 88 4.19 -3.95 7.36
C GLY A 88 4.97 -3.15 6.33
N CYS A 89 4.51 -3.16 5.09
CA CYS A 89 5.14 -2.45 3.98
C CYS A 89 4.27 -1.26 3.58
N PRO A 90 4.73 -0.01 3.83
CA PRO A 90 4.01 1.18 3.41
C PRO A 90 3.76 1.21 1.90
N GLY A 91 2.66 1.84 1.51
CA GLY A 91 2.27 1.96 0.12
C GLY A 91 1.17 3.00 -0.08
N ILE A 92 0.96 3.41 -1.33
CA ILE A 92 -0.19 4.25 -1.68
C ILE A 92 -1.46 3.54 -1.24
N ALA A 93 -2.35 4.27 -0.57
CA ALA A 93 -3.61 3.73 -0.08
C ALA A 93 -4.53 3.35 -1.25
N ALA A 94 -4.59 2.06 -1.57
CA ALA A 94 -5.35 1.55 -2.71
C ALA A 94 -6.86 1.85 -2.58
N GLY A 95 -7.41 1.83 -1.36
CA GLY A 95 -8.80 2.18 -1.08
C GLY A 95 -9.14 3.64 -1.30
N LEU A 96 -8.14 4.51 -1.15
CA LEU A 96 -8.28 5.95 -1.35
C LEU A 96 -8.07 6.37 -2.80
N ALA A 97 -7.48 5.54 -3.65
CA ALA A 97 -7.17 5.87 -5.05
C ALA A 97 -8.34 6.54 -5.78
N PRO A 98 -9.58 5.99 -5.69
CA PRO A 98 -10.69 6.58 -6.40
C PRO A 98 -11.25 7.86 -5.76
N VAL A 99 -10.99 8.07 -4.47
CA VAL A 99 -11.34 9.30 -3.75
C VAL A 99 -10.33 10.39 -4.09
N LEU A 100 -9.05 10.03 -4.20
CA LEU A 100 -7.98 10.91 -4.66
C LEU A 100 -8.23 11.39 -6.09
N ALA A 101 -8.68 10.52 -7.00
CA ALA A 101 -9.09 10.91 -8.36
C ALA A 101 -10.24 11.93 -8.36
N VAL A 102 -11.24 11.76 -7.49
CA VAL A 102 -12.31 12.76 -7.31
C VAL A 102 -11.75 14.07 -6.76
N GLY A 103 -10.78 14.00 -5.85
CA GLY A 103 -10.04 15.16 -5.35
C GLY A 103 -9.33 15.91 -6.47
N VAL A 104 -8.59 15.21 -7.32
CA VAL A 104 -7.91 15.79 -8.49
C VAL A 104 -8.92 16.46 -9.43
N ALA A 105 -10.05 15.80 -9.70
CA ALA A 105 -11.11 16.37 -10.54
C ALA A 105 -11.80 17.60 -9.92
N SER A 106 -11.88 17.67 -8.57
CA SER A 106 -12.61 18.73 -7.87
C SER A 106 -11.74 19.93 -7.52
N PHE A 107 -10.45 19.70 -7.23
CA PHE A 107 -9.53 20.71 -6.70
C PHE A 107 -8.32 20.96 -7.61
N GLY A 108 -8.09 20.12 -8.62
CA GLY A 108 -6.88 20.15 -9.44
C GLY A 108 -5.69 19.48 -8.74
N LEU A 109 -4.78 18.92 -9.54
CA LEU A 109 -3.60 18.22 -9.04
C LEU A 109 -2.69 19.14 -8.19
N GLU A 110 -2.60 20.42 -8.55
CA GLU A 110 -1.81 21.43 -7.83
C GLU A 110 -2.21 21.62 -6.36
N ASN A 111 -3.51 21.46 -6.06
CA ASN A 111 -4.05 21.63 -4.72
C ASN A 111 -4.04 20.34 -3.90
N MET A 112 -3.80 19.20 -4.54
CA MET A 112 -3.81 17.91 -3.86
C MET A 112 -2.67 17.77 -2.85
N ALA A 113 -1.51 18.38 -3.11
CA ALA A 113 -0.42 18.45 -2.14
C ALA A 113 -0.91 19.06 -0.80
N PHE A 114 -1.66 20.16 -0.87
CA PHE A 114 -2.26 20.78 0.31
C PHE A 114 -3.37 19.93 0.95
N ALA A 115 -4.18 19.25 0.13
CA ALA A 115 -5.17 18.29 0.64
C ALA A 115 -4.52 17.20 1.49
N VAL A 116 -3.45 16.58 0.99
CA VAL A 116 -2.70 15.54 1.71
C VAL A 116 -2.02 16.09 2.96
N PHE A 117 -1.48 17.31 2.90
CA PHE A 117 -0.92 17.99 4.07
C PHE A 117 -1.98 18.20 5.18
N LEU A 118 -3.17 18.70 4.83
CA LEU A 118 -4.28 18.84 5.77
C LEU A 118 -4.74 17.49 6.33
N THR A 119 -4.86 16.47 5.47
CA THR A 119 -5.16 15.10 5.90
C THR A 119 -4.15 14.61 6.94
N ALA A 120 -2.86 14.84 6.72
CA ALA A 120 -1.81 14.47 7.67
C ALA A 120 -1.91 15.25 9.00
N ILE A 121 -2.33 16.52 8.98
CA ILE A 121 -2.63 17.28 10.20
C ILE A 121 -3.77 16.62 10.99
N PHE A 122 -4.87 16.26 10.33
CA PHE A 122 -5.99 15.58 10.99
C PHE A 122 -5.56 14.21 11.56
N GLN A 123 -4.73 13.47 10.83
CA GLN A 123 -4.15 12.22 11.32
C GLN A 123 -3.27 12.44 12.55
N ALA A 124 -2.46 13.51 12.56
CA ALA A 124 -1.63 13.87 13.71
C ALA A 124 -2.49 14.22 14.94
N VAL A 125 -3.61 14.91 14.75
CA VAL A 125 -4.60 15.18 15.81
C VAL A 125 -5.19 13.87 16.34
N ILE A 126 -5.69 13.00 15.46
CA ILE A 126 -6.25 11.69 15.82
C ILE A 126 -5.22 10.84 16.59
N TRP A 127 -3.97 10.84 16.14
CA TRP A 127 -2.85 10.17 16.80
C TRP A 127 -2.58 10.73 18.20
N LYS A 128 -2.51 12.06 18.34
CA LYS A 128 -2.19 12.74 19.59
C LYS A 128 -3.21 12.41 20.69
N PHE A 129 -4.49 12.34 20.33
CA PHE A 129 -5.57 12.03 21.26
C PHE A 129 -5.94 10.54 21.31
N ASN A 130 -5.21 9.66 20.60
CA ASN A 130 -5.49 8.23 20.49
C ASN A 130 -6.92 7.90 19.99
N TRP A 131 -7.52 8.77 19.18
CA TRP A 131 -8.92 8.62 18.74
C TRP A 131 -9.15 7.41 17.83
N GLN A 132 -8.09 6.85 17.25
CA GLN A 132 -8.16 5.60 16.48
C GLN A 132 -8.85 4.44 17.23
N ARG A 133 -8.77 4.42 18.58
CA ARG A 133 -9.44 3.40 19.41
C ARG A 133 -10.96 3.50 19.34
N TYR A 134 -11.48 4.72 19.33
CA TYR A 134 -12.93 4.96 19.28
C TYR A 134 -13.48 4.74 17.87
N LEU A 135 -12.70 5.11 16.85
CA LEU A 135 -13.08 4.86 15.45
C LEU A 135 -13.31 3.37 15.16
N LEU A 136 -12.47 2.48 15.73
CA LEU A 136 -12.70 1.04 15.60
C LEU A 136 -13.98 0.54 16.28
N VAL A 137 -14.32 1.09 17.45
CA VAL A 137 -15.54 0.70 18.18
C VAL A 137 -16.78 1.21 17.45
N ALA A 138 -16.68 2.36 16.79
CA ALA A 138 -17.77 2.97 16.05
C ALA A 138 -18.03 2.29 14.69
N VAL A 139 -17.06 1.57 14.13
CA VAL A 139 -17.14 0.97 12.79
C VAL A 139 -17.43 -0.53 12.89
N PRO A 140 -18.66 -0.98 12.57
CA PRO A 140 -19.01 -2.40 12.60
C PRO A 140 -18.21 -3.22 11.60
N VAL A 141 -17.95 -4.49 11.90
CA VAL A 141 -17.16 -5.39 11.03
C VAL A 141 -17.79 -5.52 9.64
N TYR A 142 -19.12 -5.58 9.53
CA TYR A 142 -19.79 -5.64 8.23
C TYR A 142 -19.60 -4.37 7.39
N LEU A 143 -19.41 -3.20 8.02
CA LEU A 143 -19.13 -1.94 7.32
C LEU A 143 -17.73 -1.99 6.70
N VAL A 144 -16.76 -2.55 7.43
CA VAL A 144 -15.40 -2.78 6.95
C VAL A 144 -15.40 -3.71 5.75
N GLU A 145 -16.08 -4.85 5.86
CA GLU A 145 -16.18 -5.81 4.76
C GLU A 145 -16.83 -5.18 3.53
N GLY A 146 -17.90 -4.39 3.71
CA GLY A 146 -18.53 -3.61 2.64
C GLY A 146 -17.60 -2.57 2.00
N LEU A 147 -16.84 -1.82 2.82
CA LEU A 147 -15.85 -0.84 2.35
C LEU A 147 -14.77 -1.53 1.51
N LEU A 148 -14.18 -2.62 2.02
CA LEU A 148 -13.15 -3.40 1.33
C LEU A 148 -13.66 -4.04 0.04
N ALA A 149 -14.89 -4.57 0.05
CA ALA A 149 -15.53 -5.12 -1.14
C ALA A 149 -15.78 -4.04 -2.20
N GLY A 150 -16.27 -2.87 -1.80
CA GLY A 150 -16.51 -1.72 -2.68
C GLY A 150 -15.21 -1.19 -3.30
N VAL A 151 -14.17 -1.02 -2.49
CA VAL A 151 -12.81 -0.67 -2.96
C VAL A 151 -12.30 -1.71 -3.94
N GLY A 152 -12.37 -3.00 -3.59
CA GLY A 152 -11.90 -4.10 -4.45
C GLY A 152 -12.62 -4.14 -5.80
N LEU A 153 -13.95 -3.98 -5.81
CA LEU A 153 -14.74 -3.91 -7.03
C LEU A 153 -14.38 -2.69 -7.88
N LYS A 154 -14.22 -1.51 -7.27
CA LYS A 154 -13.87 -0.27 -7.99
C LYS A 154 -12.48 -0.37 -8.63
N ILE A 155 -11.51 -0.94 -7.91
CA ILE A 155 -10.18 -1.26 -8.44
C ILE A 155 -10.30 -2.22 -9.62
N ALA A 156 -11.04 -3.33 -9.48
CA ALA A 156 -11.22 -4.32 -10.54
C ALA A 156 -11.81 -3.71 -11.81
N LEU A 157 -12.84 -2.86 -11.68
CA LEU A 157 -13.47 -2.17 -12.81
C LEU A 157 -12.51 -1.19 -13.51
N LYS A 158 -11.70 -0.45 -12.74
CA LYS A 158 -10.70 0.49 -13.29
C LYS A 158 -9.56 -0.24 -14.01
N PHE A 159 -8.99 -1.28 -13.40
CA PHE A 159 -7.94 -2.07 -14.07
C PHE A 159 -8.45 -2.86 -15.27
N LEU A 160 -9.73 -3.26 -15.28
CA LEU A 160 -10.35 -3.85 -16.46
C LEU A 160 -10.32 -2.87 -17.65
N ALA A 161 -10.63 -1.59 -17.41
CA ALA A 161 -10.53 -0.56 -18.45
C ALA A 161 -9.11 -0.44 -19.01
N PHE A 162 -8.08 -0.51 -18.16
CA PHE A 162 -6.66 -0.46 -18.57
C PHE A 162 -6.24 -1.62 -19.49
N THR A 163 -6.97 -2.72 -19.55
CA THR A 163 -6.65 -3.85 -20.45
C THR A 163 -6.92 -3.56 -21.93
N TYR A 164 -7.74 -2.54 -22.21
CA TYR A 164 -8.13 -2.16 -23.57
C TYR A 164 -8.03 -0.65 -23.79
N GLU A 165 -7.49 0.11 -22.86
CA GLU A 165 -7.34 1.55 -23.00
C GLU A 165 -6.25 1.89 -24.03
N LEU A 166 -6.49 2.97 -24.78
CA LEU A 166 -5.56 3.48 -25.78
C LEU A 166 -5.12 4.90 -25.39
N PRO A 167 -3.90 5.31 -25.73
CA PRO A 167 -3.47 6.70 -25.55
C PRO A 167 -4.39 7.67 -26.30
N ALA A 168 -4.54 8.88 -25.75
CA ALA A 168 -5.31 9.95 -26.37
C ALA A 168 -4.82 10.21 -27.81
N GLY A 169 -5.75 10.22 -28.77
CA GLY A 169 -5.47 10.41 -30.20
C GLY A 169 -5.33 9.13 -31.04
N MET A 170 -5.33 7.94 -30.40
CA MET A 170 -5.32 6.64 -31.09
C MET A 170 -6.71 5.97 -31.12
N GLU A 171 -7.72 6.63 -30.55
CA GLU A 171 -9.10 6.16 -30.58
C GLU A 171 -9.74 6.44 -31.94
N SER A 172 -10.17 5.38 -32.63
CA SER A 172 -10.94 5.51 -33.86
C SER A 172 -12.39 5.89 -33.53
N THR A 173 -12.88 6.98 -34.11
CA THR A 173 -14.26 7.46 -33.92
C THR A 173 -15.31 6.45 -34.41
N ASP A 174 -14.97 5.60 -35.37
CA ASP A 174 -15.94 4.75 -36.09
C ASP A 174 -16.07 3.33 -35.53
N SER A 175 -15.11 2.83 -34.75
CA SER A 175 -15.15 1.48 -34.16
C SER A 175 -14.43 1.43 -32.83
N PHE A 176 -15.10 0.88 -31.81
CA PHE A 176 -14.50 0.60 -30.51
C PHE A 176 -13.38 -0.45 -30.63
N LEU A 177 -13.62 -1.54 -31.36
CA LEU A 177 -12.62 -2.58 -31.62
C LEU A 177 -11.79 -2.19 -32.84
N ASN A 178 -10.64 -1.57 -32.59
CA ASN A 178 -9.61 -1.33 -33.60
C ASN A 178 -8.42 -2.29 -33.41
N GLY A 179 -7.53 -2.35 -34.41
CA GLY A 179 -6.37 -3.25 -34.36
C GLY A 179 -5.47 -3.01 -33.13
N ALA A 180 -5.30 -1.75 -32.72
CA ALA A 180 -4.51 -1.39 -31.55
C ALA A 180 -5.15 -1.89 -30.24
N ARG A 181 -6.48 -1.77 -30.11
CA ARG A 181 -7.24 -2.23 -28.93
C ARG A 181 -7.22 -3.76 -28.86
N ILE A 182 -7.35 -4.44 -29.99
CA ILE A 182 -7.23 -5.91 -30.06
C ILE A 182 -5.82 -6.35 -29.64
N GLN A 183 -4.77 -5.66 -30.13
CA GLN A 183 -3.39 -5.93 -29.73
C GLN A 183 -3.19 -5.74 -28.22
N MET A 184 -3.71 -4.66 -27.64
CA MET A 184 -3.66 -4.42 -26.19
C MET A 184 -4.38 -5.51 -25.40
N ILE A 185 -5.59 -5.87 -25.79
CA ILE A 185 -6.36 -6.95 -25.15
C ILE A 185 -5.57 -8.27 -25.19
N LEU A 186 -4.96 -8.64 -26.32
CA LEU A 186 -4.19 -9.87 -26.45
C LEU A 186 -2.95 -9.87 -25.55
N ILE A 187 -2.21 -8.75 -25.50
CA ILE A 187 -1.04 -8.60 -24.62
C ILE A 187 -1.45 -8.66 -23.15
N SER A 188 -2.51 -7.94 -22.75
CA SER A 188 -3.02 -7.93 -21.38
C SER A 188 -3.55 -9.29 -20.95
N MET A 189 -4.32 -9.98 -21.79
CA MET A 189 -4.83 -11.32 -21.50
C MET A 189 -3.72 -12.36 -21.44
N GLY A 190 -2.75 -12.32 -22.36
CA GLY A 190 -1.58 -13.19 -22.34
C GLY A 190 -0.70 -12.96 -21.12
N GLY A 191 -0.43 -11.69 -20.78
CA GLY A 191 0.32 -11.30 -19.59
C GLY A 191 -0.38 -11.70 -18.30
N TYR A 192 -1.70 -11.49 -18.20
CA TYR A 192 -2.51 -11.94 -17.06
C TYR A 192 -2.49 -13.46 -16.90
N GLY A 193 -2.71 -14.21 -17.99
CA GLY A 193 -2.66 -15.67 -17.98
C GLY A 193 -1.29 -16.21 -17.53
N LEU A 194 -0.21 -15.64 -18.06
CA LEU A 194 1.15 -15.98 -17.66
C LEU A 194 1.42 -15.62 -16.18
N PHE A 195 0.96 -14.45 -15.73
CA PHE A 195 1.09 -14.03 -14.34
C PHE A 195 0.38 -15.00 -13.40
N VAL A 196 -0.88 -15.36 -13.69
CA VAL A 196 -1.65 -16.29 -12.86
C VAL A 196 -0.98 -17.67 -12.83
N TYR A 197 -0.52 -18.18 -13.98
CA TYR A 197 0.21 -19.44 -14.05
C TYR A 197 1.46 -19.43 -13.17
N LEU A 198 2.31 -18.40 -13.32
CA LEU A 198 3.55 -18.26 -12.55
C LEU A 198 3.24 -18.05 -11.07
N PHE A 199 2.24 -17.24 -10.73
CA PHE A 199 1.86 -16.95 -9.36
C PHE A 199 1.37 -18.20 -8.65
N LEU A 200 0.49 -18.99 -9.27
CA LEU A 200 0.01 -20.24 -8.69
C LEU A 200 1.15 -21.26 -8.50
N LYS A 201 2.10 -21.30 -9.43
CA LYS A 201 3.26 -22.20 -9.38
C LYS A 201 4.30 -21.80 -8.34
N PHE A 202 4.57 -20.51 -8.17
CA PHE A 202 5.71 -20.00 -7.40
C PHE A 202 5.36 -19.23 -6.12
N LYS A 203 4.08 -18.98 -5.81
CA LYS A 203 3.67 -18.20 -4.61
C LYS A 203 4.26 -18.68 -3.29
N ASN A 204 4.52 -19.99 -3.15
CA ASN A 204 5.01 -20.60 -1.91
C ASN A 204 6.54 -20.75 -1.87
N THR A 205 7.22 -20.69 -3.02
CA THR A 205 8.66 -20.97 -3.13
C THR A 205 9.46 -19.71 -3.46
N GLN A 206 9.01 -18.97 -4.49
CA GLN A 206 9.68 -17.76 -4.99
C GLN A 206 8.61 -16.76 -5.46
N PRO A 207 7.96 -16.02 -4.54
CA PRO A 207 6.86 -15.11 -4.88
C PRO A 207 7.28 -13.97 -5.82
N ALA A 208 8.57 -13.75 -6.04
CA ALA A 208 9.13 -12.73 -6.92
C ALA A 208 9.04 -13.06 -8.42
N VAL A 209 9.10 -14.35 -8.77
CA VAL A 209 9.21 -14.82 -10.18
C VAL A 209 8.10 -14.25 -11.08
N PRO A 210 6.81 -14.28 -10.70
CA PRO A 210 5.75 -13.75 -11.56
C PRO A 210 5.95 -12.28 -11.89
N TYR A 211 6.37 -11.46 -10.93
CA TYR A 211 6.56 -10.02 -11.11
C TYR A 211 7.76 -9.72 -12.01
N PHE A 212 8.92 -10.33 -11.74
CA PHE A 212 10.13 -10.11 -12.54
C PHE A 212 9.94 -10.58 -13.98
N VAL A 213 9.31 -11.75 -14.20
CA VAL A 213 9.08 -12.27 -15.55
C VAL A 213 8.14 -11.36 -16.34
N ILE A 214 7.07 -10.87 -15.73
CA ILE A 214 6.13 -9.98 -16.41
C ILE A 214 6.74 -8.61 -16.70
N ILE A 215 7.45 -8.01 -15.74
CA ILE A 215 8.09 -6.69 -15.92
C ILE A 215 9.19 -6.79 -16.98
N ALA A 216 10.11 -7.75 -16.85
CA ALA A 216 11.22 -7.92 -17.80
C ALA A 216 10.70 -8.34 -19.18
N GLY A 217 9.78 -9.30 -19.23
CA GLY A 217 9.17 -9.76 -20.48
C GLY A 217 8.42 -8.66 -21.21
N GLY A 218 7.61 -7.86 -20.49
CA GLY A 218 6.93 -6.70 -21.05
C GLY A 218 7.89 -5.63 -21.56
N THR A 219 8.96 -5.35 -20.81
CA THR A 219 9.99 -4.37 -21.21
C THR A 219 10.73 -4.83 -22.47
N ILE A 220 11.08 -6.11 -22.56
CA ILE A 220 11.73 -6.70 -23.74
C ILE A 220 10.79 -6.67 -24.94
N LEU A 221 9.53 -7.11 -24.76
CA LEU A 221 8.52 -7.09 -25.83
C LEU A 221 8.34 -5.68 -26.40
N ALA A 222 8.33 -4.65 -25.54
CA ALA A 222 8.20 -3.26 -25.94
C ALA A 222 9.39 -2.72 -26.77
N GLN A 223 10.56 -3.39 -26.75
CA GLN A 223 11.69 -3.04 -27.63
C GLN A 223 11.49 -3.55 -29.07
N PHE A 224 10.72 -4.62 -29.24
CA PHE A 224 10.54 -5.30 -30.54
C PHE A 224 9.19 -5.01 -31.20
N MET A 225 8.20 -4.53 -30.43
CA MET A 225 6.87 -4.22 -30.92
C MET A 225 6.47 -2.80 -30.51
N SER A 226 5.91 -2.03 -31.44
CA SER A 226 5.22 -0.78 -31.10
C SER A 226 3.96 -1.11 -30.31
N VAL A 227 4.07 -1.03 -28.99
CA VAL A 227 2.93 -1.13 -28.08
C VAL A 227 2.31 0.27 -27.92
N PRO A 228 0.98 0.42 -27.94
CA PRO A 228 0.31 1.63 -27.52
C PRO A 228 0.63 1.90 -26.04
N MET A 229 1.77 2.53 -25.78
CA MET A 229 2.26 2.75 -24.43
C MET A 229 1.54 3.97 -23.87
N LEU A 230 0.96 3.83 -22.66
CA LEU A 230 0.54 4.99 -21.90
C LEU A 230 1.80 5.80 -21.60
N SER A 231 1.87 7.00 -22.19
CA SER A 231 3.02 7.87 -22.08
C SER A 231 3.13 8.37 -20.64
N MET A 232 4.28 8.17 -20.02
CA MET A 232 4.57 8.79 -18.73
C MET A 232 4.91 10.26 -18.99
N GLU A 233 4.10 11.18 -18.47
CA GLU A 233 4.56 12.57 -18.36
C GLU A 233 5.77 12.59 -17.43
N ASP A 234 6.89 13.12 -17.92
CA ASP A 234 8.07 13.33 -17.11
C ASP A 234 7.82 14.52 -16.17
N THR A 235 7.22 14.25 -15.01
CA THR A 235 7.04 15.25 -13.97
C THR A 235 8.26 15.27 -13.06
N ASP A 236 8.94 16.42 -13.00
CA ASP A 236 10.02 16.66 -12.05
C ASP A 236 9.51 16.57 -10.60
N LEU A 237 10.23 15.82 -9.77
CA LEU A 237 10.03 15.83 -8.32
C LEU A 237 10.57 17.14 -7.74
N LYS A 238 9.69 18.12 -7.55
CA LYS A 238 10.03 19.40 -6.94
C LYS A 238 9.59 19.41 -5.48
N PHE A 239 10.53 19.69 -4.59
CA PHE A 239 10.21 19.97 -3.20
C PHE A 239 9.70 21.41 -3.09
N ALA A 240 8.45 21.57 -2.67
CA ALA A 240 7.77 22.84 -2.54
C ALA A 240 6.87 22.83 -1.31
N TRP A 241 6.57 24.01 -0.79
CA TRP A 241 5.55 24.14 0.24
C TRP A 241 4.17 23.82 -0.36
N PRO A 242 3.35 23.00 0.31
CA PRO A 242 1.99 22.73 -0.13
C PRO A 242 1.14 23.99 0.13
N ILE A 243 1.15 24.93 -0.82
CA ILE A 243 0.39 26.17 -0.76
C ILE A 243 -0.80 26.03 -1.72
N PRO A 244 -2.04 26.15 -1.24
CA PRO A 244 -3.19 26.04 -2.11
C PRO A 244 -3.41 27.29 -2.95
N HIS A 245 -3.93 27.09 -4.15
CA HIS A 245 -4.43 28.12 -5.04
C HIS A 245 -5.94 27.91 -5.17
N PHE A 246 -6.72 28.69 -4.42
CA PHE A 246 -8.17 28.61 -4.43
C PHE A 246 -8.79 29.82 -5.11
N ASP A 247 -9.68 29.59 -6.05
CA ASP A 247 -10.45 30.65 -6.70
C ASP A 247 -11.58 31.21 -5.80
N SER A 248 -11.99 30.45 -4.79
CA SER A 248 -13.10 30.79 -3.88
C SER A 248 -12.89 30.26 -2.48
N ALA A 249 -13.35 31.01 -1.47
CA ALA A 249 -13.36 30.58 -0.07
C ALA A 249 -14.21 29.32 0.15
N LEU A 250 -15.24 29.10 -0.68
CA LEU A 250 -16.07 27.90 -0.61
C LEU A 250 -15.27 26.63 -0.95
N THR A 251 -14.36 26.72 -1.94
CA THR A 251 -13.45 25.63 -2.32
C THR A 251 -12.53 25.25 -1.17
N ALA A 252 -12.04 26.25 -0.41
CA ALA A 252 -11.23 26.01 0.78
C ALA A 252 -12.00 25.24 1.86
N VAL A 253 -13.28 25.59 2.09
CA VAL A 253 -14.14 24.86 3.04
C VAL A 253 -14.38 23.42 2.58
N TYR A 254 -14.66 23.21 1.30
CA TYR A 254 -14.82 21.87 0.74
C TYR A 254 -13.54 21.04 0.83
N MET A 255 -12.38 21.65 0.61
CA MET A 255 -11.07 21.01 0.77
C MET A 255 -10.87 20.51 2.21
N VAL A 256 -11.22 21.31 3.21
CA VAL A 256 -11.12 20.90 4.62
C VAL A 256 -12.01 19.68 4.89
N GLY A 257 -13.27 19.71 4.43
CA GLY A 257 -14.19 18.57 4.56
C GLY A 257 -13.66 17.31 3.87
N PHE A 258 -13.11 17.46 2.66
CA PHE A 258 -12.47 16.38 1.91
C PHE A 258 -11.25 15.81 2.65
N ALA A 259 -10.39 16.66 3.20
CA ALA A 259 -9.21 16.25 3.95
C ALA A 259 -9.56 15.50 5.26
N VAL A 260 -10.63 15.92 5.95
CA VAL A 260 -11.18 15.19 7.11
C VAL A 260 -11.67 13.81 6.70
N MET A 261 -12.45 13.73 5.62
CA MET A 261 -12.93 12.44 5.09
C MET A 261 -11.77 11.51 4.75
N LEU A 262 -10.76 12.00 4.02
CA LEU A 262 -9.56 11.22 3.70
C LEU A 262 -8.85 10.75 4.98
N ALA A 263 -8.68 11.64 5.97
CA ALA A 263 -8.01 11.28 7.23
C ALA A 263 -8.75 10.18 7.99
N LEU A 264 -10.09 10.23 8.04
CA LEU A 264 -10.89 9.21 8.71
C LEU A 264 -10.77 7.85 8.01
N ILE A 265 -10.86 7.82 6.69
CA ILE A 265 -10.72 6.57 5.92
C ILE A 265 -9.31 6.01 6.09
N ASP A 266 -8.27 6.84 5.95
CA ASP A 266 -6.87 6.41 6.08
C ASP A 266 -6.57 5.85 7.48
N VAL A 267 -7.10 6.47 8.54
CA VAL A 267 -6.98 5.95 9.91
C VAL A 267 -7.69 4.60 10.05
N ILE A 268 -8.90 4.47 9.55
CA ILE A 268 -9.66 3.21 9.63
C ILE A 268 -8.91 2.10 8.88
N GLU A 269 -8.53 2.34 7.63
CA GLU A 269 -7.76 1.39 6.80
C GLU A 269 -6.43 1.03 7.46
N GLN A 270 -5.72 2.00 8.04
CA GLN A 270 -4.46 1.73 8.70
C GLN A 270 -4.63 0.84 9.93
N VAL A 271 -5.62 1.11 10.78
CA VAL A 271 -5.81 0.32 12.00
C VAL A 271 -6.18 -1.12 11.65
N MET A 272 -7.03 -1.30 10.64
CA MET A 272 -7.41 -2.63 10.14
C MET A 272 -6.24 -3.37 9.49
N SER A 273 -5.46 -2.67 8.67
CA SER A 273 -4.25 -3.22 8.06
C SER A 273 -3.24 -3.64 9.13
N ASN A 274 -3.07 -2.83 10.18
CA ASN A 274 -2.20 -3.15 11.30
C ASN A 274 -2.66 -4.41 12.06
N ALA A 275 -3.96 -4.57 12.27
CA ALA A 275 -4.53 -5.77 12.89
C ALA A 275 -4.37 -7.03 12.01
N ALA A 276 -4.47 -6.88 10.69
CA ALA A 276 -4.21 -7.97 9.75
C ALA A 276 -2.71 -8.33 9.69
N ILE A 277 -1.82 -7.33 9.74
CA ILE A 277 -0.37 -7.52 9.79
C ILE A 277 0.05 -8.27 11.07
N GLU A 278 -0.55 -7.96 12.23
CA GLU A 278 -0.33 -8.72 13.47
C GLU A 278 -0.59 -10.22 13.29
N LYS A 279 -1.65 -10.59 12.55
CA LYS A 279 -2.02 -12.00 12.33
C LYS A 279 -1.02 -12.75 11.44
N ILE A 280 -0.40 -12.05 10.50
CA ILE A 280 0.57 -12.66 9.56
C ILE A 280 2.02 -12.54 10.04
N ASP A 281 2.29 -11.83 11.15
CA ASP A 281 3.64 -11.69 11.71
C ASP A 281 4.28 -13.06 12.01
N PRO A 282 5.50 -13.36 11.52
CA PRO A 282 6.11 -14.68 11.69
C PRO A 282 6.37 -15.03 13.16
N LEU A 283 6.57 -14.02 14.01
CA LEU A 283 6.86 -14.16 15.43
C LEU A 283 5.62 -13.88 16.31
N LYS A 284 4.44 -13.67 15.70
CA LYS A 284 3.17 -13.36 16.38
C LYS A 284 3.27 -12.20 17.37
N ARG A 285 4.09 -11.20 17.07
CA ARG A 285 4.31 -10.04 17.93
C ARG A 285 3.11 -9.10 17.91
N LYS A 286 2.82 -8.49 19.06
CA LYS A 286 1.75 -7.50 19.20
C LYS A 286 2.07 -6.21 18.46
N CYS A 287 1.12 -5.72 17.70
CA CYS A 287 1.22 -4.46 16.97
C CYS A 287 0.53 -3.33 17.77
N ASN A 288 1.02 -2.10 17.60
CA ASN A 288 0.46 -0.90 18.21
C ASN A 288 -0.04 0.04 17.11
N SER A 289 -1.35 0.10 16.92
CA SER A 289 -1.96 0.89 15.85
C SER A 289 -1.72 2.39 15.97
N ASN A 290 -1.58 2.93 17.19
CA ASN A 290 -1.27 4.35 17.35
C ASN A 290 0.17 4.66 16.92
N ASN A 291 1.12 3.75 17.16
CA ASN A 291 2.49 3.90 16.66
C ASN A 291 2.56 3.72 15.14
N SER A 292 1.73 2.85 14.54
CA SER A 292 1.66 2.77 13.08
C SER A 292 1.09 4.05 12.47
N LEU A 293 0.05 4.62 13.09
CA LEU A 293 -0.51 5.92 12.70
C LEU A 293 0.53 7.05 12.82
N PHE A 294 1.39 7.01 13.84
CA PHE A 294 2.50 7.96 13.99
C PHE A 294 3.41 7.99 12.75
N ALA A 295 3.79 6.81 12.25
CA ALA A 295 4.66 6.73 11.09
C ALA A 295 3.99 7.24 9.82
N ILE A 296 2.69 6.98 9.68
CA ILE A 296 1.95 7.31 8.47
C ILE A 296 1.65 8.79 8.36
N TRP A 297 1.21 9.45 9.43
CA TRP A 297 0.96 10.88 9.32
C TRP A 297 2.24 11.66 9.05
N ILE A 298 3.40 11.23 9.59
CA ILE A 298 4.71 11.81 9.26
C ILE A 298 5.03 11.59 7.79
N ALA A 299 4.82 10.38 7.28
CA ALA A 299 5.08 10.05 5.89
C ALA A 299 4.16 10.83 4.93
N ASN A 300 2.87 10.97 5.24
CA ASN A 300 1.89 11.74 4.47
C ASN A 300 2.20 13.25 4.51
N MET A 301 2.56 13.76 5.69
CA MET A 301 2.95 15.16 5.82
C MET A 301 4.22 15.43 5.00
N GLY A 302 5.24 14.58 5.11
CA GLY A 302 6.47 14.74 4.34
C GLY A 302 6.28 14.54 2.83
N SER A 303 5.40 13.62 2.42
CA SER A 303 5.13 13.37 1.00
C SER A 303 4.44 14.55 0.33
N SER A 304 3.59 15.28 1.06
CA SER A 304 2.89 16.46 0.54
C SER A 304 3.84 17.54 0.00
N PHE A 305 5.07 17.65 0.52
CA PHE A 305 6.05 18.63 0.06
C PHE A 305 6.63 18.33 -1.33
N PHE A 306 6.43 17.13 -1.87
CA PHE A 306 6.80 16.81 -3.25
C PHE A 306 5.59 16.40 -4.09
N GLY A 307 4.38 16.86 -3.69
CA GLY A 307 3.12 16.56 -4.37
C GLY A 307 2.60 15.16 -4.12
N GLY A 308 3.11 14.46 -3.10
CA GLY A 308 2.83 13.07 -2.80
C GLY A 308 1.37 12.76 -2.47
N MET A 309 1.10 11.47 -2.36
CA MET A 309 -0.22 10.91 -2.08
C MET A 309 -0.32 10.43 -0.62
N THR A 310 -1.54 10.13 -0.17
CA THR A 310 -1.74 9.42 1.09
C THR A 310 -1.23 7.99 1.00
N ASN A 311 -0.52 7.55 2.04
CA ASN A 311 0.05 6.23 2.19
C ASN A 311 -0.40 5.59 3.50
N LEU A 312 -0.36 4.25 3.54
CA LEU A 312 -0.60 3.43 4.71
C LEU A 312 0.17 2.10 4.60
N ASP A 313 0.18 1.28 5.65
CA ASP A 313 0.74 -0.07 5.56
C ASP A 313 -0.17 -0.96 4.69
N GLY A 314 0.23 -1.20 3.44
CA GLY A 314 -0.58 -1.95 2.49
C GLY A 314 -0.61 -3.44 2.82
N LEU A 315 -1.80 -4.01 3.07
CA LEU A 315 -1.93 -5.43 3.42
C LEU A 315 -1.35 -6.38 2.34
N ALA A 316 -1.61 -6.11 1.07
CA ALA A 316 -1.08 -6.93 -0.03
C ALA A 316 0.46 -6.92 -0.07
N LYS A 317 1.07 -5.73 0.02
CA LYS A 317 2.53 -5.56 0.07
C LYS A 317 3.13 -6.23 1.31
N SER A 318 2.50 -6.04 2.46
CA SER A 318 2.91 -6.66 3.73
C SER A 318 2.81 -8.19 3.69
N THR A 319 1.80 -8.72 3.00
CA THR A 319 1.65 -10.16 2.78
C THR A 319 2.76 -10.69 1.89
N THR A 320 3.08 -10.01 0.78
CA THR A 320 4.22 -10.37 -0.06
C THR A 320 5.53 -10.32 0.71
N ASN A 321 5.75 -9.27 1.50
CA ASN A 321 6.92 -9.11 2.34
C ASN A 321 7.06 -10.28 3.34
N ARG A 322 5.94 -10.68 3.95
CA ARG A 322 5.86 -11.85 4.83
C ARG A 322 6.14 -13.17 4.10
N LEU A 323 5.58 -13.36 2.91
CA LEU A 323 5.81 -14.56 2.09
C LEU A 323 7.25 -14.65 1.61
N ALA A 324 7.89 -13.50 1.38
CA ALA A 324 9.29 -13.39 1.02
C ALA A 324 10.25 -13.60 2.20
N GLY A 325 9.74 -13.74 3.42
CA GLY A 325 10.51 -14.13 4.60
C GLY A 325 10.94 -12.99 5.52
N ALA A 326 10.26 -11.83 5.48
CA ALA A 326 10.55 -10.71 6.37
C ALA A 326 10.28 -11.03 7.85
N TYR A 327 11.16 -10.54 8.73
CA TYR A 327 11.05 -10.58 10.19
C TYR A 327 11.17 -9.21 10.85
N THR A 328 11.78 -8.21 10.19
CA THR A 328 11.89 -6.85 10.74
C THR A 328 11.57 -5.79 9.69
N LYS A 329 11.37 -4.54 10.14
CA LYS A 329 11.14 -3.40 9.25
C LYS A 329 12.37 -3.08 8.39
N PHE A 330 13.52 -3.73 8.61
CA PHE A 330 14.64 -3.63 7.70
C PHE A 330 14.30 -4.11 6.29
N SER A 331 13.34 -5.05 6.17
CA SER A 331 12.84 -5.52 4.88
C SER A 331 12.15 -4.45 4.04
N VAL A 332 11.75 -3.31 4.63
CA VAL A 332 11.09 -2.24 3.87
C VAL A 332 12.02 -1.12 3.48
N LEU A 333 13.26 -1.10 4.02
CA LEU A 333 14.29 -0.15 3.62
C LEU A 333 14.88 -0.53 2.25
#